data_AF-A0A146G350-F1
#
_entry.id   AF-A0A146G350-F1
#
_cell.length_a   1.000
_cell.length_b   1.000
_cell.length_c   1.000
_cell.angle_alpha   90.00
_cell.angle_beta   90.00
_cell.angle_gamma   90.00
#
_symmetry.space_group_name_H-M   'P 1'
#
loop_
_entity.id
_entity.type
_entity.pdbx_description
1 polymer ?
#
loop_
_entity_poly.entity_id
_entity_poly.type
_entity_poly.pdbx_seq_one_letter_code
_entity_poly.pdbx_strand_id
1 'polypeptide(L)'
;MSDRRELQGTDSSWTSSFADALQQNLQLEDKLLREENETPQEKLQRLLSTRSVISTSSSFAERQQAAVGLKSPFREIGTGSIGKIFEQPGTPWAFKVLIVDRTDKLWNNYAMHLKVQQSFDRLGNIPGPVEVPRVSWFASKDSEFWTENLHLFPNEPTFTRRPREILCMERIMPLPQPVRHALIDIFCNPNNAQVAKSDPLNKDCLIRLLLGRKRFGSSRPGGSMFFSLRNYKLHVDQIQDIKLDADEYARGMADALAVLHWHAKIDAMDVEFVLGSSPIDQNAVRREMHFPDIQRLCPGTSTFEQTTNTSPNFKKRMVSLWLLDFDACTSITMNTAGVQQAAKAFMENDPYYPRPYSNDDYMEHLWQIFSHSYVATAKKITARTTWQSLPGQFIQEIQSRFLQRAESTRSGDNRPTATSNMSLGRGESSQHRGRPISGQSRRARGEQRGTRGGRVTPSNSRTRGSKDQRSNPDEHSTSPRSRKDRGRGRR
;
A
#
# COMPACT_ATOMS: atom_id res chain seq x y z
N MET A 1 -16.21 74.33 -29.33
CA MET A 1 -14.73 74.27 -29.23
C MET A 1 -14.40 74.30 -27.73
N SER A 2 -14.56 73.18 -27.04
CA SER A 2 -13.68 71.99 -26.98
C SER A 2 -12.70 72.10 -25.81
N ASP A 3 -12.88 71.13 -24.90
CA ASP A 3 -11.87 70.45 -24.11
C ASP A 3 -11.20 71.13 -22.91
N ARG A 4 -11.80 70.90 -21.73
CA ARG A 4 -11.06 70.47 -20.52
C ARG A 4 -12.01 69.95 -19.45
N ARG A 5 -12.17 68.62 -19.37
CA ARG A 5 -12.49 67.92 -18.11
C ARG A 5 -11.68 66.64 -18.05
N GLU A 6 -10.70 66.65 -17.15
CA GLU A 6 -9.97 65.47 -16.69
C GLU A 6 -10.96 64.43 -16.16
N LEU A 7 -10.93 63.24 -16.75
CA LEU A 7 -11.52 62.05 -16.18
C LEU A 7 -10.49 61.43 -15.23
N GLN A 8 -10.62 61.75 -13.94
CA GLN A 8 -10.16 60.89 -12.86
C GLN A 8 -10.93 59.57 -12.93
N GLY A 9 -10.40 58.60 -13.68
CA GLY A 9 -10.85 57.22 -13.73
C GLY A 9 -10.14 56.38 -12.69
N THR A 10 -10.63 56.46 -11.46
CA THR A 10 -10.69 55.40 -10.43
C THR A 10 -9.62 54.29 -10.43
N ASP A 11 -8.78 54.37 -9.41
CA ASP A 11 -7.85 53.35 -8.87
C ASP A 11 -8.59 52.18 -8.16
N SER A 12 -9.75 51.75 -8.69
CA SER A 12 -10.67 50.83 -8.00
C SER A 12 -10.33 49.35 -8.19
N SER A 13 -9.54 49.00 -9.22
CA SER A 13 -9.14 47.61 -9.47
C SER A 13 -8.01 47.16 -8.54
N TRP A 14 -7.10 48.07 -8.17
CA TRP A 14 -6.00 47.81 -7.25
C TRP A 14 -6.49 47.63 -5.81
N THR A 15 -7.44 48.46 -5.38
CA THR A 15 -8.02 48.38 -4.03
C THR A 15 -8.86 47.12 -3.81
N SER A 16 -9.58 46.63 -4.84
CA SER A 16 -10.30 45.35 -4.77
C SER A 16 -9.33 44.18 -4.65
N SER A 17 -8.30 44.12 -5.49
CA SER A 17 -7.29 43.07 -5.44
C SER A 17 -6.50 43.04 -4.13
N PHE A 18 -6.28 44.21 -3.52
CA PHE A 18 -5.60 44.32 -2.23
C PHE A 18 -6.49 43.91 -1.05
N ALA A 19 -7.77 44.31 -1.07
CA ALA A 19 -8.74 43.88 -0.07
C ALA A 19 -8.96 42.35 -0.11
N ASP A 20 -9.03 41.77 -1.30
CA ASP A 20 -9.12 40.32 -1.48
C ASP A 20 -7.87 39.59 -0.97
N ALA A 21 -6.68 40.14 -1.21
CA ALA A 21 -5.42 39.59 -0.70
C ALA A 21 -5.31 39.70 0.83
N LEU A 22 -5.76 40.81 1.42
CA LEU A 22 -5.77 41.01 2.86
C LEU A 22 -6.78 40.05 3.54
N GLN A 23 -7.96 39.86 2.94
CA GLN A 23 -8.95 38.92 3.43
C GLN A 23 -8.46 37.47 3.32
N GLN A 24 -7.74 37.10 2.25
CA GLN A 24 -7.09 35.80 2.14
C GLN A 24 -6.00 35.60 3.19
N ASN A 25 -5.20 36.64 3.49
CA ASN A 25 -4.18 36.58 4.53
C ASN A 25 -4.79 36.43 5.92
N LEU A 26 -5.84 37.17 6.26
CA LEU A 26 -6.57 37.03 7.52
C LEU A 26 -7.19 35.63 7.66
N GLN A 27 -7.78 35.10 6.59
CA GLN A 27 -8.29 33.71 6.57
C GLN A 27 -7.17 32.68 6.73
N LEU A 28 -5.98 32.95 6.18
CA LEU A 28 -4.82 32.10 6.33
C LEU A 28 -4.25 32.16 7.75
N GLU A 29 -4.17 33.34 8.36
CA GLU A 29 -3.74 33.54 9.76
C GLU A 29 -4.69 32.84 10.73
N ASP A 30 -6.01 33.03 10.58
CA ASP A 30 -7.02 32.33 11.38
C ASP A 30 -6.91 30.81 11.20
N LYS A 31 -6.62 30.34 9.99
CA LYS A 31 -6.41 28.92 9.71
C LYS A 31 -5.13 28.41 10.37
N LEU A 32 -4.03 29.15 10.31
CA LEU A 32 -2.76 28.78 10.93
C LEU A 32 -2.88 28.76 12.46
N LEU A 33 -3.54 29.76 13.06
CA LEU A 33 -3.82 29.82 14.50
C LEU A 33 -4.69 28.65 14.97
N ARG A 34 -5.67 28.24 14.16
CA ARG A 34 -6.45 27.02 14.42
C ARG A 34 -5.58 25.76 14.32
N GLU A 35 -4.73 25.66 13.30
CA GLU A 35 -3.84 24.49 13.11
C GLU A 35 -2.76 24.37 14.20
N GLU A 36 -2.34 25.48 14.80
CA GLU A 36 -1.36 25.56 15.89
C GLU A 36 -1.95 25.13 17.25
N ASN A 37 -3.22 25.47 17.51
CA ASN A 37 -3.92 25.09 18.75
C ASN A 37 -4.66 23.73 18.66
N GLU A 38 -4.73 23.13 17.46
CA GLU A 38 -5.42 21.86 17.23
C GLU A 38 -4.68 20.68 17.88
N THR A 39 -5.39 19.94 18.73
CA THR A 39 -4.87 18.71 19.35
C THR A 39 -4.55 17.66 18.28
N PRO A 40 -3.61 16.74 18.53
CA PRO A 40 -3.34 15.63 17.59
C PRO A 40 -4.61 14.87 17.18
N GLN A 41 -5.57 14.72 18.09
CA GLN A 41 -6.83 14.01 17.88
C GLN A 41 -7.73 14.76 16.88
N GLU A 42 -7.96 16.05 17.10
CA GLU A 42 -8.74 16.90 16.18
C GLU A 42 -8.08 16.97 14.80
N LYS A 43 -6.74 17.04 14.78
CA LYS A 43 -5.93 17.00 13.56
C LYS A 43 -6.15 15.71 12.78
N LEU A 44 -6.16 14.55 13.44
CA LEU A 44 -6.48 13.28 12.78
C LEU A 44 -7.92 13.23 12.31
N GLN A 45 -8.88 13.68 13.12
CA GLN A 45 -10.30 13.71 12.74
C GLN A 45 -10.53 14.50 11.45
N ARG A 46 -9.94 15.70 11.35
CA ARG A 46 -10.04 16.55 10.17
C ARG A 46 -9.28 15.98 8.96
N LEU A 47 -8.06 15.49 9.16
CA LEU A 47 -7.18 15.09 8.06
C LEU A 47 -7.44 13.67 7.55
N LEU A 48 -8.03 12.78 8.34
CA LEU A 48 -8.38 11.42 7.90
C LEU A 48 -9.83 11.29 7.41
N SER A 49 -10.67 12.32 7.58
CA SER A 49 -11.96 12.42 6.88
C SER A 49 -11.77 12.11 5.40
N THR A 50 -12.64 11.30 4.80
CA THR A 50 -12.45 10.94 3.39
C THR A 50 -12.54 12.19 2.52
N ARG A 51 -11.72 12.24 1.46
CA ARG A 51 -11.59 13.39 0.55
C ARG A 51 -11.06 14.67 1.19
N SER A 52 -10.46 14.59 2.38
CA SER A 52 -9.73 15.73 2.96
C SER A 52 -8.58 16.13 2.03
N VAL A 53 -8.46 17.43 1.79
CA VAL A 53 -7.40 18.01 0.96
C VAL A 53 -6.33 18.60 1.86
N ILE A 54 -5.11 18.08 1.73
CA ILE A 54 -3.96 18.45 2.54
C ILE A 54 -2.91 19.10 1.64
N SER A 55 -2.71 20.40 1.83
CA SER A 55 -1.55 21.10 1.26
C SER A 55 -0.32 20.77 2.11
N THR A 56 0.78 20.41 1.46
CA THR A 56 1.99 19.90 2.12
C THR A 56 3.24 20.42 1.44
N SER A 57 4.12 21.04 2.21
CA SER A 57 5.52 21.37 1.84
C SER A 57 6.51 20.30 2.28
N SER A 58 6.04 19.10 2.67
CA SER A 58 6.90 18.05 3.23
C SER A 58 8.02 17.62 2.29
N SER A 59 9.12 17.11 2.87
CA SER A 59 10.26 16.53 2.14
C SER A 59 9.87 15.46 1.12
N PHE A 60 8.75 14.75 1.34
CA PHE A 60 8.21 13.80 0.37
C PHE A 60 7.82 14.50 -0.95
N ALA A 61 7.03 15.57 -0.86
CA ALA A 61 6.52 16.30 -2.02
C ALA A 61 7.66 16.96 -2.79
N GLU A 62 8.64 17.54 -2.09
CA GLU A 62 9.84 18.13 -2.71
C GLU A 62 10.66 17.08 -3.46
N ARG A 63 10.95 15.94 -2.83
CA ARG A 63 11.70 14.84 -3.46
C ARG A 63 10.98 14.28 -4.68
N GLN A 64 9.66 14.08 -4.60
CA GLN A 64 8.88 13.59 -5.73
C GLN A 64 8.85 14.62 -6.86
N GLN A 65 8.64 15.90 -6.56
CA GLN A 65 8.60 16.96 -7.56
C GLN A 65 9.96 17.14 -8.26
N ALA A 66 11.07 17.11 -7.50
CA ALA A 66 12.42 17.24 -8.03
C ALA A 66 12.82 16.06 -8.94
N ALA A 67 12.18 14.90 -8.76
CA ALA A 67 12.47 13.69 -9.54
C ALA A 67 11.62 13.56 -10.81
N VAL A 68 10.66 14.46 -11.06
CA VAL A 68 9.82 14.42 -12.27
C VAL A 68 10.71 14.54 -13.51
N GLY A 69 10.53 13.61 -14.46
CA GLY A 69 11.32 13.55 -15.70
C GLY A 69 12.72 12.93 -15.56
N LEU A 70 13.13 12.54 -14.35
CA LEU A 70 14.43 11.90 -14.10
C LEU A 70 14.30 10.37 -13.97
N LYS A 71 15.25 9.61 -14.52
CA LYS A 71 15.37 8.15 -14.27
C LYS A 71 15.99 7.90 -12.89
N SER A 72 15.21 8.13 -11.84
CA SER A 72 15.64 7.93 -10.46
C SER A 72 15.79 6.44 -10.11
N PRO A 73 16.73 6.07 -9.22
CA PRO A 73 16.81 4.72 -8.67
C PRO A 73 15.53 4.30 -7.97
N PHE A 74 15.20 2.99 -8.05
CA PHE A 74 14.04 2.44 -7.35
C PHE A 74 14.30 2.40 -5.85
N ARG A 75 13.30 2.79 -5.06
CA ARG A 75 13.34 2.74 -3.59
C ARG A 75 12.31 1.75 -3.06
N GLU A 76 12.73 0.87 -2.16
CA GLU A 76 11.81 -0.04 -1.48
C GLU A 76 10.85 0.75 -0.58
N ILE A 77 9.56 0.48 -0.69
CA ILE A 77 8.48 1.10 0.10
C ILE A 77 7.58 0.07 0.78
N GLY A 78 7.61 -1.20 0.35
CA GLY A 78 6.90 -2.32 1.00
C GLY A 78 7.68 -3.63 0.92
N THR A 79 7.50 -4.52 1.89
CA THR A 79 7.90 -5.92 1.76
C THR A 79 6.74 -6.78 2.26
N GLY A 80 6.33 -7.75 1.45
CA GLY A 80 5.25 -8.69 1.73
C GLY A 80 5.75 -10.14 1.70
N SER A 81 4.81 -11.08 1.74
CA SER A 81 5.10 -12.52 1.80
C SER A 81 5.75 -13.07 0.53
N ILE A 82 5.34 -12.56 -0.63
CA ILE A 82 5.79 -13.05 -1.95
C ILE A 82 6.72 -12.08 -2.68
N GLY A 83 6.73 -10.79 -2.29
CA GLY A 83 7.39 -9.74 -3.06
C GLY A 83 7.78 -8.51 -2.25
N LYS A 84 8.59 -7.66 -2.86
CA LYS A 84 8.90 -6.29 -2.42
C LYS A 84 8.16 -5.29 -3.30
N ILE A 85 7.76 -4.18 -2.70
CA ILE A 85 7.14 -3.05 -3.39
C ILE A 85 8.18 -1.94 -3.52
N PHE A 86 8.38 -1.46 -4.73
CA PHE A 86 9.25 -0.34 -5.04
C PHE A 86 8.46 0.86 -5.55
N GLU A 87 8.93 2.07 -5.23
CA GLU A 87 8.59 3.28 -5.96
C GLU A 87 9.70 3.61 -6.95
N GLN A 88 9.36 4.36 -8.00
CA GLN A 88 10.31 5.20 -8.71
C GLN A 88 9.99 6.68 -8.43
N PRO A 89 10.86 7.43 -7.73
CA PRO A 89 10.63 8.84 -7.44
C PRO A 89 10.31 9.64 -8.71
N GLY A 90 9.38 10.59 -8.62
CA GLY A 90 8.91 11.38 -9.76
C GLY A 90 7.81 10.74 -10.59
N THR A 91 7.47 9.48 -10.32
CA THR A 91 6.39 8.75 -11.01
C THR A 91 5.20 8.46 -10.07
N PRO A 92 3.99 8.23 -10.61
CA PRO A 92 2.85 7.77 -9.83
C PRO A 92 2.82 6.23 -9.66
N TRP A 93 3.90 5.52 -10.02
CA TRP A 93 3.90 4.06 -10.12
C TRP A 93 4.51 3.37 -8.89
N ALA A 94 3.96 2.20 -8.60
CA ALA A 94 4.47 1.22 -7.65
C ALA A 94 4.71 -0.11 -8.37
N PHE A 95 5.75 -0.81 -7.94
CA PHE A 95 6.25 -2.01 -8.60
C PHE A 95 6.34 -3.16 -7.60
N LYS A 96 5.47 -4.18 -7.74
CA LYS A 96 5.51 -5.41 -6.92
C LYS A 96 6.40 -6.42 -7.62
N VAL A 97 7.59 -6.65 -7.05
CA VAL A 97 8.63 -7.55 -7.59
C VAL A 97 8.73 -8.79 -6.72
N LEU A 98 8.69 -9.99 -7.32
CA LEU A 98 8.76 -11.24 -6.57
C LEU A 98 10.11 -11.43 -5.84
N ILE A 99 10.05 -11.93 -4.61
CA ILE A 99 11.22 -12.43 -3.87
C ILE A 99 11.23 -13.94 -3.72
N VAL A 100 10.06 -14.57 -3.81
CA VAL A 100 9.86 -16.02 -3.83
C VAL A 100 9.17 -16.39 -5.15
N ASP A 101 9.43 -17.58 -5.68
CA ASP A 101 8.77 -18.06 -6.88
C ASP A 101 7.29 -18.36 -6.61
N ARG A 102 6.46 -17.34 -6.87
CA ARG A 102 4.99 -17.33 -6.75
C ARG A 102 4.39 -16.56 -7.92
N THR A 103 4.87 -16.90 -9.12
CA THR A 103 4.41 -16.32 -10.38
C THR A 103 2.88 -16.47 -10.53
N ASP A 104 2.33 -17.59 -10.06
CA ASP A 104 0.89 -17.86 -9.96
C ASP A 104 0.14 -16.73 -9.22
N LYS A 105 0.65 -16.32 -8.05
CA LYS A 105 0.02 -15.30 -7.21
C LYS A 105 0.15 -13.91 -7.80
N LEU A 106 1.32 -13.54 -8.31
CA LEU A 106 1.50 -12.21 -8.91
C LEU A 106 0.68 -12.07 -10.20
N TRP A 107 0.60 -13.12 -11.01
CA TRP A 107 -0.25 -13.14 -12.20
C TRP A 107 -1.74 -13.09 -11.81
N ASN A 108 -2.17 -13.85 -10.79
CA ASN A 108 -3.54 -13.76 -10.29
C ASN A 108 -3.86 -12.35 -9.79
N ASN A 109 -2.93 -11.70 -9.06
CA ASN A 109 -3.07 -10.32 -8.67
C ASN A 109 -3.33 -9.44 -9.89
N TYR A 110 -2.53 -9.56 -10.96
CA TYR A 110 -2.71 -8.77 -12.19
C TYR A 110 -4.09 -8.99 -12.82
N ALA A 111 -4.48 -10.25 -13.01
CA ALA A 111 -5.74 -10.62 -13.65
C ALA A 111 -6.97 -10.18 -12.83
N MET A 112 -6.97 -10.44 -11.52
CA MET A 112 -8.07 -10.03 -10.63
C MET A 112 -8.14 -8.51 -10.50
N HIS A 113 -7.00 -7.81 -10.46
CA HIS A 113 -6.96 -6.36 -10.41
C HIS A 113 -7.59 -5.72 -11.64
N LEU A 114 -7.28 -6.21 -12.85
CA LEU A 114 -7.95 -5.78 -14.09
C LEU A 114 -9.47 -5.99 -14.04
N LYS A 115 -9.92 -7.16 -13.54
CA LYS A 115 -11.35 -7.51 -13.40
C LYS A 115 -12.08 -6.58 -12.42
N VAL A 116 -11.43 -6.26 -11.29
CA VAL A 116 -11.95 -5.32 -10.29
C VAL A 116 -12.01 -3.92 -10.86
N GLN A 117 -10.91 -3.44 -11.47
CA GLN A 117 -10.86 -2.12 -12.11
C GLN A 117 -12.01 -1.95 -13.12
N GLN A 118 -12.17 -2.90 -14.03
CA GLN A 118 -13.26 -2.88 -15.01
C GLN A 118 -14.65 -2.84 -14.37
N SER A 119 -14.82 -3.50 -13.22
CA SER A 119 -16.10 -3.49 -12.51
C SER A 119 -16.42 -2.13 -11.92
N PHE A 120 -15.44 -1.49 -11.30
CA PHE A 120 -15.59 -0.13 -10.76
C PHE A 120 -15.79 0.89 -11.89
N ASP A 121 -15.06 0.79 -13.00
CA ASP A 121 -15.22 1.68 -14.15
C ASP A 121 -16.63 1.62 -14.76
N ARG A 122 -17.16 0.40 -14.95
CA ARG A 122 -18.49 0.20 -15.57
C ARG A 122 -19.64 0.67 -14.69
N LEU A 123 -19.53 0.46 -13.38
CA LEU A 123 -20.52 0.92 -12.44
C LEU A 123 -20.38 2.43 -12.17
N GLY A 124 -19.27 3.04 -12.61
CA GLY A 124 -18.96 4.45 -12.46
C GLY A 124 -18.82 4.83 -10.98
N ASN A 125 -19.31 6.00 -10.62
CA ASN A 125 -19.38 6.45 -9.23
C ASN A 125 -20.47 5.67 -8.48
N ILE A 126 -20.19 4.42 -8.13
CA ILE A 126 -20.87 3.79 -7.01
C ILE A 126 -20.64 4.71 -5.81
N PRO A 127 -21.70 5.14 -5.11
CA PRO A 127 -21.55 6.02 -3.97
C PRO A 127 -20.66 5.32 -2.94
N GLY A 128 -19.44 5.81 -2.74
CA GLY A 128 -18.50 5.25 -1.79
C GLY A 128 -17.15 5.97 -1.83
N PRO A 129 -16.39 5.97 -0.72
CA PRO A 129 -15.06 6.59 -0.64
C PRO A 129 -13.92 5.67 -1.12
N VAL A 130 -14.21 4.48 -1.65
CA VAL A 130 -13.19 3.47 -1.97
C VAL A 130 -12.63 3.67 -3.38
N GLU A 131 -11.31 3.80 -3.42
CA GLU A 131 -10.50 3.91 -4.62
C GLU A 131 -9.82 2.57 -4.94
N VAL A 132 -9.73 2.23 -6.22
CA VAL A 132 -8.95 1.09 -6.70
C VAL A 132 -7.74 1.64 -7.46
N PRO A 133 -6.50 1.27 -7.10
CA PRO A 133 -5.33 1.66 -7.88
C PRO A 133 -5.47 1.21 -9.34
N ARG A 134 -5.07 2.02 -10.32
CA ARG A 134 -5.00 1.53 -11.70
C ARG A 134 -3.89 0.51 -11.87
N VAL A 135 -4.15 -0.57 -12.59
CA VAL A 135 -3.09 -1.51 -12.98
C VAL A 135 -2.56 -1.15 -14.36
N SER A 136 -1.24 -1.18 -14.54
CA SER A 136 -0.61 -0.74 -15.80
C SER A 136 -0.19 -1.94 -16.64
N TRP A 137 0.73 -2.76 -16.13
CA TRP A 137 1.26 -3.90 -16.88
C TRP A 137 1.91 -4.92 -15.95
N PHE A 138 2.06 -6.13 -16.46
CA PHE A 138 2.88 -7.20 -15.90
C PHE A 138 4.05 -7.46 -16.85
N ALA A 139 5.24 -7.68 -16.30
CA ALA A 139 6.41 -8.06 -17.08
C ALA A 139 7.11 -9.26 -16.45
N SER A 140 7.52 -10.19 -17.32
CA SER A 140 8.28 -11.36 -16.89
C SER A 140 9.76 -11.04 -16.68
N LYS A 141 10.49 -12.00 -16.11
CA LYS A 141 11.95 -11.93 -15.97
C LYS A 141 12.69 -11.76 -17.31
N ASP A 142 12.07 -12.07 -18.43
CA ASP A 142 12.67 -11.99 -19.78
C ASP A 142 12.31 -10.69 -20.52
N SER A 143 11.57 -9.78 -19.89
CA SER A 143 11.12 -8.51 -20.48
C SER A 143 12.26 -7.49 -20.67
N GLU A 144 12.16 -6.70 -21.75
CA GLU A 144 13.03 -5.54 -22.03
C GLU A 144 13.06 -4.51 -20.89
N PHE A 145 12.01 -4.47 -20.04
CA PHE A 145 11.99 -3.65 -18.83
C PHE A 145 13.26 -3.83 -17.99
N TRP A 146 13.72 -5.08 -17.84
CA TRP A 146 14.91 -5.37 -17.04
C TRP A 146 16.20 -4.91 -17.72
N THR A 147 16.31 -5.00 -19.04
CA THR A 147 17.46 -4.47 -19.78
C THR A 147 17.66 -2.99 -19.50
N GLU A 148 16.56 -2.23 -19.47
CA GLU A 148 16.61 -0.79 -19.24
C GLU A 148 16.72 -0.38 -17.76
N ASN A 149 16.14 -1.16 -16.85
CA ASN A 149 15.90 -0.70 -15.47
C ASN A 149 16.64 -1.50 -14.40
N LEU A 150 17.22 -2.67 -14.69
CA LEU A 150 17.82 -3.54 -13.67
C LEU A 150 18.88 -2.83 -12.83
N HIS A 151 19.71 -2.00 -13.46
CA HIS A 151 20.78 -1.26 -12.78
C HIS A 151 20.27 -0.22 -11.77
N LEU A 152 19.01 0.20 -11.89
CA LEU A 152 18.37 1.18 -11.00
C LEU A 152 17.78 0.55 -9.73
N PHE A 153 17.63 -0.77 -9.68
CA PHE A 153 17.16 -1.47 -8.47
C PHE A 153 18.28 -1.62 -7.45
N PRO A 154 17.99 -1.61 -6.14
CA PRO A 154 19.02 -1.88 -5.13
C PRO A 154 19.59 -3.29 -5.28
N ASN A 155 20.83 -3.49 -4.82
CA ASN A 155 21.47 -4.80 -4.79
C ASN A 155 21.88 -5.11 -3.35
N GLU A 156 20.95 -5.70 -2.60
CA GLU A 156 21.08 -5.93 -1.16
C GLU A 156 21.08 -7.45 -0.86
N PRO A 157 21.61 -7.90 0.29
CA PRO A 157 21.56 -9.31 0.66
C PRO A 157 20.14 -9.89 0.68
N THR A 158 19.15 -9.09 1.05
CA THR A 158 17.73 -9.49 1.08
C THR A 158 17.02 -9.30 -0.26
N PHE A 159 17.70 -8.73 -1.25
CA PHE A 159 17.18 -8.49 -2.60
C PHE A 159 18.35 -8.42 -3.59
N THR A 160 18.82 -9.58 -4.03
CA THR A 160 19.83 -9.65 -5.08
C THR A 160 19.25 -9.13 -6.39
N ARG A 161 19.94 -8.15 -6.99
CA ARG A 161 19.58 -7.53 -8.26
C ARG A 161 19.66 -8.57 -9.38
N ARG A 162 18.50 -9.02 -9.85
CA ARG A 162 18.33 -9.90 -11.02
C ARG A 162 16.93 -9.71 -11.60
N PRO A 163 16.70 -10.04 -12.88
CA PRO A 163 15.36 -10.03 -13.48
C PRO A 163 14.41 -11.01 -12.80
N ARG A 164 13.13 -10.61 -12.66
CA ARG A 164 12.06 -11.36 -11.99
C ARG A 164 10.70 -10.97 -12.56
N GLU A 165 9.65 -11.69 -12.18
CA GLU A 165 8.29 -11.23 -12.45
C GLU A 165 8.00 -9.95 -11.65
N ILE A 166 7.36 -8.98 -12.32
CA ILE A 166 7.08 -7.66 -11.78
C ILE A 166 5.70 -7.17 -12.26
N LEU A 167 4.95 -6.58 -11.34
CA LEU A 167 3.66 -5.96 -11.60
C LEU A 167 3.77 -4.44 -11.35
N CYS A 168 3.39 -3.65 -12.35
CA CYS A 168 3.30 -2.19 -12.27
C CYS A 168 1.85 -1.75 -12.06
N MET A 169 1.63 -0.90 -11.05
CA MET A 169 0.32 -0.38 -10.67
C MET A 169 0.44 1.03 -10.10
N GLU A 170 -0.65 1.77 -10.10
CA GLU A 170 -0.79 3.08 -9.47
C GLU A 170 -0.38 2.96 -8.00
N ARG A 171 0.41 3.93 -7.57
CA ARG A 171 0.89 3.99 -6.20
C ARG A 171 -0.12 4.72 -5.32
N ILE A 172 -0.51 4.04 -4.25
CA ILE A 172 -1.10 4.68 -3.09
C ILE A 172 0.02 5.42 -2.34
N MET A 173 -0.03 6.75 -2.33
CA MET A 173 1.00 7.57 -1.70
C MET A 173 0.86 7.54 -0.18
N PRO A 174 1.97 7.61 0.57
CA PRO A 174 1.90 7.59 2.01
C PRO A 174 1.17 8.83 2.56
N LEU A 175 0.55 8.67 3.72
CA LEU A 175 -0.17 9.74 4.39
C LEU A 175 0.73 10.94 4.70
N PRO A 176 0.18 12.18 4.69
CA PRO A 176 0.97 13.37 4.91
C PRO A 176 1.64 13.46 6.28
N GLN A 177 2.75 14.19 6.35
CA GLN A 177 3.52 14.35 7.59
C GLN A 177 2.67 14.77 8.81
N PRO A 178 1.72 15.73 8.70
CA PRO A 178 0.87 16.10 9.83
C PRO A 178 0.09 14.91 10.40
N VAL A 179 -0.46 14.04 9.54
CA VAL A 179 -1.16 12.80 9.94
C VAL A 179 -0.19 11.83 10.62
N ARG A 180 0.98 11.60 10.02
CA ARG A 180 2.00 10.69 10.57
C ARG A 180 2.47 11.13 11.95
N HIS A 181 2.72 12.42 12.13
CA HIS A 181 3.17 12.96 13.42
C HIS A 181 2.06 12.88 14.46
N ALA A 182 0.81 13.21 14.12
CA ALA A 182 -0.30 13.09 15.05
C ALA A 182 -0.56 11.64 15.48
N LEU A 183 -0.44 10.66 14.58
CA LEU A 183 -0.48 9.22 14.95
C LEU A 183 0.62 8.84 15.93
N ILE A 184 1.85 9.32 15.70
CA ILE A 184 2.98 9.07 16.60
C ILE A 184 2.70 9.72 17.97
N ASP A 185 2.21 10.95 18.00
CA ASP A 185 1.96 11.69 19.23
C ASP A 185 0.87 11.04 20.10
N ILE A 186 -0.12 10.39 19.48
CA ILE A 186 -1.20 9.73 20.23
C ILE A 186 -0.84 8.29 20.61
N PHE A 187 -0.23 7.52 19.71
CA PHE A 187 -0.12 6.06 19.86
C PHE A 187 1.30 5.55 20.10
N CYS A 188 2.33 6.35 19.87
CA CYS A 188 3.72 5.95 20.17
C CYS A 188 4.02 6.14 21.66
N ASN A 189 4.98 5.37 22.18
CA ASN A 189 5.54 5.67 23.50
C ASN A 189 6.20 7.06 23.45
N PRO A 190 5.88 8.00 24.36
CA PRO A 190 6.43 9.35 24.36
C PRO A 190 7.97 9.39 24.31
N ASN A 191 8.64 8.43 24.94
CA ASN A 191 10.11 8.33 24.94
C ASN A 191 10.69 8.01 23.55
N ASN A 192 9.91 7.38 22.68
CA ASN A 192 10.32 6.98 21.34
C ASN A 192 9.72 7.86 20.23
N ALA A 193 8.84 8.81 20.57
CA ALA A 193 8.08 9.60 19.58
C ALA A 193 9.00 10.39 18.64
N GLN A 194 10.05 11.03 19.16
CA GLN A 194 10.99 11.79 18.33
C GLN A 194 11.79 10.89 17.39
N VAL A 195 12.24 9.73 17.89
CA VAL A 195 12.91 8.71 17.08
C VAL A 195 11.98 8.25 15.96
N ALA A 196 10.72 7.92 16.28
CA ALA A 196 9.72 7.50 15.31
C ALA A 196 9.40 8.58 14.26
N LYS A 197 9.36 9.87 14.63
CA LYS A 197 9.18 10.99 13.69
C LYS A 197 10.35 11.14 12.72
N SER A 198 11.57 10.88 13.20
CA SER A 198 12.80 10.98 12.41
C SER A 198 13.07 9.75 11.50
N ASP A 199 12.47 8.60 11.81
CA ASP A 199 12.68 7.35 11.07
C ASP A 199 12.22 7.47 9.60
N PRO A 200 13.13 7.28 8.62
CA PRO A 200 12.77 7.30 7.20
C PRO A 200 11.73 6.25 6.80
N LEU A 201 11.68 5.09 7.45
CA LEU A 201 10.70 4.03 7.14
C LEU A 201 9.28 4.45 7.51
N ASN A 202 9.14 5.26 8.56
CA ASN A 202 7.85 5.83 8.96
C ASN A 202 7.33 6.86 7.97
N LYS A 203 8.07 7.22 6.92
CA LYS A 203 7.58 8.06 5.81
C LYS A 203 6.71 7.29 4.82
N ASP A 204 6.78 5.96 4.77
CA ASP A 204 5.95 5.12 3.90
C ASP A 204 4.67 4.66 4.62
N CYS A 205 3.96 5.62 5.23
CA CYS A 205 2.80 5.34 6.07
C CYS A 205 1.53 5.07 5.26
N LEU A 206 0.98 3.86 5.41
CA LEU A 206 -0.38 3.49 5.01
C LEU A 206 -1.08 2.92 6.24
N ILE A 207 -2.34 3.31 6.46
CA ILE A 207 -3.13 2.80 7.60
C ILE A 207 -4.03 1.68 7.12
N ARG A 208 -3.93 0.51 7.74
CA ARG A 208 -4.87 -0.60 7.61
C ARG A 208 -5.98 -0.44 8.63
N LEU A 209 -7.21 -0.24 8.16
CA LEU A 209 -8.38 -0.09 9.04
C LEU A 209 -8.86 -1.47 9.50
N LEU A 210 -8.89 -1.69 10.81
CA LEU A 210 -9.38 -2.92 11.41
C LEU A 210 -10.65 -2.64 12.22
N LEU A 211 -11.80 -2.65 11.53
CA LEU A 211 -13.10 -2.38 12.15
C LEU A 211 -13.67 -3.57 12.92
N GLY A 212 -13.11 -4.77 12.70
CA GLY A 212 -13.57 -6.00 13.35
C GLY A 212 -12.88 -6.34 14.66
N ARG A 213 -11.85 -5.59 15.06
CA ARG A 213 -10.97 -6.03 16.14
C ARG A 213 -10.48 -4.87 17.00
N LYS A 214 -10.68 -5.00 18.32
CA LYS A 214 -10.00 -4.18 19.33
C LYS A 214 -8.61 -4.73 19.66
N ARG A 215 -7.72 -3.87 20.13
CA ARG A 215 -6.43 -4.28 20.70
C ARG A 215 -6.63 -4.98 22.05
N PHE A 216 -5.81 -5.98 22.33
CA PHE A 216 -5.79 -6.70 23.62
C PHE A 216 -4.40 -6.59 24.27
N GLY A 217 -4.35 -6.60 25.61
CA GLY A 217 -3.10 -6.68 26.38
C GLY A 217 -2.08 -5.57 26.05
N SER A 218 -0.81 -5.96 25.89
CA SER A 218 0.33 -5.08 25.58
C SER A 218 0.26 -4.35 24.22
N SER A 219 -0.76 -4.61 23.41
CA SER A 219 -1.00 -3.85 22.16
C SER A 219 -1.65 -2.48 22.42
N ARG A 220 -2.08 -2.19 23.66
CA ARG A 220 -2.55 -0.86 24.07
C ARG A 220 -1.38 0.16 24.10
N PRO A 221 -1.67 1.48 24.03
CA PRO A 221 -0.63 2.51 24.01
C PRO A 221 0.32 2.33 25.20
N GLY A 222 1.64 2.35 24.93
CA GLY A 222 2.69 2.19 25.95
C GLY A 222 3.27 0.79 26.13
N GLY A 223 2.77 -0.25 25.45
CA GLY A 223 3.23 -1.64 25.65
C GLY A 223 4.32 -2.16 24.69
N SER A 224 4.51 -1.53 23.51
CA SER A 224 5.54 -1.95 22.53
C SER A 224 6.72 -0.99 22.49
N MET A 225 7.95 -1.53 22.54
CA MET A 225 9.19 -0.79 22.31
C MET A 225 9.35 -0.35 20.84
N PHE A 226 8.63 -1.00 19.91
CA PHE A 226 8.74 -0.78 18.47
C PHE A 226 7.46 -0.16 17.92
N PHE A 227 7.58 0.97 17.21
CA PHE A 227 6.49 1.69 16.56
C PHE A 227 6.85 1.92 15.09
N SER A 228 6.06 1.33 14.18
CA SER A 228 6.23 1.46 12.74
C SER A 228 4.94 1.94 12.10
N LEU A 229 5.04 2.95 11.24
CA LEU A 229 3.93 3.47 10.44
C LEU A 229 3.76 2.74 9.10
N ARG A 230 4.71 1.87 8.73
CA ARG A 230 4.61 1.07 7.51
C ARG A 230 3.57 -0.03 7.75
N ASN A 231 2.50 -0.06 6.94
CA ASN A 231 1.37 -0.97 7.14
C ASN A 231 0.72 -0.85 8.53
N TYR A 232 0.58 0.37 9.04
CA TYR A 232 0.09 0.64 10.40
C TYR A 232 -1.33 0.12 10.60
N LYS A 233 -1.56 -0.76 11.58
CA LYS A 233 -2.88 -1.32 11.88
C LYS A 233 -3.63 -0.43 12.87
N LEU A 234 -4.62 0.31 12.38
CA LEU A 234 -5.49 1.15 13.22
C LEU A 234 -6.75 0.35 13.59
N HIS A 235 -6.82 -0.03 14.86
CA HIS A 235 -7.89 -0.87 15.40
C HIS A 235 -9.14 -0.08 15.76
N VAL A 236 -10.28 -0.75 15.84
CA VAL A 236 -11.59 -0.11 16.07
C VAL A 236 -11.65 0.68 17.39
N ASP A 237 -10.94 0.26 18.44
CA ASP A 237 -10.80 1.03 19.68
C ASP A 237 -10.06 2.34 19.46
N GLN A 238 -8.99 2.32 18.66
CA GLN A 238 -8.25 3.54 18.34
C GLN A 238 -9.11 4.49 17.52
N ILE A 239 -9.82 3.98 16.51
CA ILE A 239 -10.72 4.77 15.64
C ILE A 239 -11.78 5.46 16.48
N GLN A 240 -12.34 4.76 17.46
CA GLN A 240 -13.28 5.31 18.44
C GLN A 240 -12.63 6.38 19.32
N ASP A 241 -11.44 6.12 19.87
CA ASP A 241 -10.70 7.04 20.74
C ASP A 241 -10.41 8.39 20.04
N ILE A 242 -10.03 8.35 18.76
CA ILE A 242 -9.75 9.54 17.94
C ILE A 242 -10.96 10.04 17.14
N LYS A 243 -12.15 9.49 17.39
CA LYS A 243 -13.45 9.91 16.82
C LYS A 243 -13.45 10.07 15.29
N LEU A 244 -12.79 9.15 14.58
CA LEU A 244 -12.90 9.12 13.13
C LEU A 244 -14.31 8.68 12.71
N ASP A 245 -14.74 9.12 11.52
CA ASP A 245 -16.00 8.68 10.90
C ASP A 245 -15.89 7.22 10.40
N ALA A 246 -16.01 6.29 11.34
CA ALA A 246 -16.00 4.86 11.07
C ALA A 246 -17.22 4.41 10.26
N ASP A 247 -18.33 5.15 10.33
CA ASP A 247 -19.55 4.87 9.60
C ASP A 247 -19.31 5.01 8.09
N GLU A 248 -18.61 6.06 7.66
CA GLU A 248 -18.23 6.26 6.26
C GLU A 248 -17.29 5.16 5.75
N TYR A 249 -16.29 4.76 6.56
CA TYR A 249 -15.40 3.65 6.18
C TYR A 249 -16.15 2.31 6.09
N ALA A 250 -17.06 2.02 7.04
CA ALA A 250 -17.86 0.81 7.03
C ALA A 250 -18.77 0.74 5.79
N ARG A 251 -19.41 1.87 5.41
CA ARG A 251 -20.18 1.98 4.15
C ARG A 251 -19.30 1.71 2.93
N GLY A 252 -18.14 2.36 2.84
CA GLY A 252 -17.21 2.17 1.72
C GLY A 252 -16.73 0.73 1.57
N MET A 253 -16.34 0.07 2.67
CA MET A 253 -15.94 -1.34 2.66
C MET A 253 -17.09 -2.25 2.21
N ALA A 254 -18.30 -1.99 2.70
CA ALA A 254 -19.49 -2.74 2.34
C ALA A 254 -19.84 -2.61 0.86
N ASP A 255 -19.83 -1.40 0.32
CA ASP A 255 -20.15 -1.13 -1.08
C ASP A 255 -19.11 -1.77 -2.00
N ALA A 256 -17.82 -1.66 -1.66
CA ALA A 256 -16.74 -2.30 -2.39
C ALA A 256 -16.89 -3.83 -2.41
N LEU A 257 -17.14 -4.47 -1.26
CA LEU A 257 -17.35 -5.92 -1.21
C LEU A 257 -18.58 -6.37 -2.01
N ALA A 258 -19.66 -5.59 -2.01
CA ALA A 258 -20.82 -5.87 -2.85
C ALA A 258 -20.46 -5.87 -4.35
N VAL A 259 -19.59 -4.95 -4.79
CA VAL A 259 -19.07 -4.92 -6.16
C VAL A 259 -18.22 -6.14 -6.47
N LEU A 260 -17.29 -6.49 -5.58
CA LEU A 260 -16.41 -7.64 -5.74
C LEU A 260 -17.22 -8.93 -5.89
N HIS A 261 -18.20 -9.15 -5.01
CA HIS A 261 -19.01 -10.37 -5.02
C HIS A 261 -19.98 -10.43 -6.19
N TRP A 262 -20.72 -9.35 -6.48
CA TRP A 262 -21.89 -9.45 -7.36
C TRP A 262 -21.69 -8.92 -8.77
N HIS A 263 -20.75 -7.99 -8.96
CA HIS A 263 -20.40 -7.49 -10.28
C HIS A 263 -19.13 -8.14 -10.81
N ALA A 264 -18.04 -8.11 -10.03
CA ALA A 264 -16.78 -8.74 -10.39
C ALA A 264 -16.82 -10.27 -10.23
N LYS A 265 -17.79 -10.81 -9.48
CA LYS A 265 -17.98 -12.26 -9.27
C LYS A 265 -16.71 -12.92 -8.73
N ILE A 266 -16.12 -12.33 -7.70
CA ILE A 266 -14.98 -12.89 -6.95
C ILE A 266 -15.31 -13.02 -5.47
N ASP A 267 -14.54 -13.83 -4.73
CA ASP A 267 -14.74 -14.07 -3.29
C ASP A 267 -14.16 -12.98 -2.38
N ALA A 268 -13.32 -12.09 -2.93
CA ALA A 268 -12.60 -11.06 -2.18
C ALA A 268 -11.67 -11.62 -1.07
N MET A 269 -11.11 -12.82 -1.29
CA MET A 269 -10.13 -13.40 -0.36
C MET A 269 -8.88 -12.52 -0.23
N ASP A 270 -8.46 -12.25 1.01
CA ASP A 270 -7.28 -11.48 1.40
C ASP A 270 -7.21 -10.04 0.85
N VAL A 271 -8.32 -9.49 0.32
CA VAL A 271 -8.34 -8.06 -0.04
C VAL A 271 -8.19 -7.18 1.19
N GLU A 272 -7.47 -6.08 1.03
CA GLU A 272 -7.12 -5.19 2.12
C GLU A 272 -7.62 -3.76 1.86
N PHE A 273 -8.07 -3.11 2.94
CA PHE A 273 -8.54 -1.72 2.92
C PHE A 273 -7.56 -0.81 3.66
N VAL A 274 -7.05 0.20 2.96
CA VAL A 274 -6.05 1.11 3.52
C VAL A 274 -6.40 2.58 3.33
N LEU A 275 -6.11 3.42 4.32
CA LEU A 275 -6.03 4.87 4.13
C LEU A 275 -4.65 5.21 3.60
N GLY A 276 -4.65 5.91 2.48
CA GLY A 276 -3.49 6.48 1.85
C GLY A 276 -3.86 7.80 1.21
N SER A 277 -2.92 8.36 0.46
CA SER A 277 -3.16 9.60 -0.26
C SER A 277 -2.89 9.46 -1.76
N SER A 278 -3.42 10.41 -2.51
CA SER A 278 -3.05 10.65 -3.90
C SER A 278 -2.92 12.16 -4.13
N PRO A 279 -2.24 12.60 -5.20
CA PRO A 279 -2.36 13.98 -5.65
C PRO A 279 -3.82 14.32 -5.90
N ILE A 280 -4.27 15.53 -5.54
CA ILE A 280 -5.65 16.00 -5.84
C ILE A 280 -5.92 15.93 -7.34
N ASP A 281 -4.88 16.18 -8.13
CA ASP A 281 -4.89 15.99 -9.57
C ASP A 281 -4.81 14.49 -9.90
N GLN A 282 -5.83 13.72 -9.46
CA GLN A 282 -6.09 12.31 -9.80
C GLN A 282 -6.10 12.07 -11.32
N ASN A 283 -6.13 13.15 -12.08
CA ASN A 283 -6.15 13.25 -13.52
C ASN A 283 -4.92 12.67 -14.22
N ALA A 284 -3.84 12.35 -13.50
CA ALA A 284 -2.64 11.75 -14.07
C ALA A 284 -2.79 10.31 -14.56
N VAL A 285 -3.63 9.51 -13.90
CA VAL A 285 -3.69 8.05 -14.12
C VAL A 285 -5.11 7.59 -14.48
N ARG A 286 -6.12 8.45 -14.27
CA ARG A 286 -7.54 8.04 -14.23
C ARG A 286 -8.45 8.78 -15.22
N ARG A 287 -7.94 9.75 -15.98
CA ARG A 287 -8.76 10.46 -16.97
C ARG A 287 -8.90 9.64 -18.25
N GLU A 288 -10.06 8.99 -18.39
CA GLU A 288 -10.67 8.86 -19.71
C GLU A 288 -11.38 10.18 -20.01
N MET A 289 -11.07 10.84 -21.12
CA MET A 289 -11.88 11.97 -21.56
C MET A 289 -13.21 11.43 -22.09
N HIS A 290 -14.31 11.85 -21.48
CA HIS A 290 -15.62 11.44 -21.97
C HIS A 290 -15.93 12.12 -23.30
N PHE A 291 -16.56 11.37 -24.20
CA PHE A 291 -16.91 11.86 -25.54
C PHE A 291 -17.65 13.21 -25.53
N PRO A 292 -18.65 13.46 -24.65
CA PRO A 292 -19.30 14.77 -24.58
C PRO A 292 -18.36 15.93 -24.26
N ASP A 293 -17.30 15.70 -23.48
CA ASP A 293 -16.32 16.74 -23.17
C ASP A 293 -15.44 17.03 -24.38
N ILE A 294 -15.05 15.99 -25.14
CA ILE A 294 -14.33 16.14 -26.40
C ILE A 294 -15.16 16.91 -27.43
N GLN A 295 -16.47 16.64 -27.51
CA GLN A 295 -17.37 17.34 -28.42
C GLN A 295 -17.49 18.84 -28.11
N ARG A 296 -17.21 19.26 -26.87
CA ARG A 296 -17.19 20.68 -26.47
C ARG A 296 -15.87 21.37 -26.80
N LEU A 297 -14.80 20.61 -27.07
CA LEU A 297 -13.51 21.18 -27.45
C LEU A 297 -13.53 21.61 -28.92
N CYS A 298 -12.88 22.73 -29.22
CA CYS A 298 -12.64 23.12 -30.61
C CYS A 298 -11.70 22.10 -31.28
N PRO A 299 -11.93 21.72 -32.55
CA PRO A 299 -10.98 20.90 -33.30
C PRO A 299 -9.57 21.51 -33.26
N GLY A 300 -8.56 20.70 -32.93
CA GLY A 300 -7.18 21.14 -32.74
C GLY A 300 -6.79 21.54 -31.31
N THR A 301 -7.71 21.51 -30.35
CA THR A 301 -7.38 21.67 -28.92
C THR A 301 -6.46 20.54 -28.47
N SER A 302 -5.26 20.88 -27.96
CA SER A 302 -4.38 19.88 -27.36
C SER A 302 -5.05 19.28 -26.14
N THR A 303 -5.24 17.96 -26.16
CA THR A 303 -5.69 17.20 -25.01
C THR A 303 -4.52 16.55 -24.28
N PHE A 304 -3.30 16.67 -24.79
CA PHE A 304 -2.12 15.99 -24.26
C PHE A 304 -1.84 16.37 -22.81
N GLU A 305 -1.86 17.65 -22.47
CA GLU A 305 -1.65 18.14 -21.10
C GLU A 305 -2.82 17.75 -20.17
N GLN A 306 -4.00 17.50 -20.75
CA GLN A 306 -5.19 17.10 -20.00
C GLN A 306 -5.25 15.59 -19.74
N THR A 307 -4.70 14.76 -20.64
CA THR A 307 -4.67 13.30 -20.53
C THR A 307 -3.37 12.74 -19.98
N THR A 308 -2.27 13.46 -20.19
CA THR A 308 -0.94 13.10 -19.70
C THR A 308 -0.53 14.16 -18.69
N ASN A 309 -0.55 13.80 -17.41
CA ASN A 309 -0.11 14.73 -16.37
C ASN A 309 1.42 14.82 -16.41
N THR A 310 1.91 15.75 -17.22
CA THR A 310 3.34 16.02 -17.39
C THR A 310 3.98 16.62 -16.13
N SER A 311 3.20 17.02 -15.12
CA SER A 311 3.70 17.61 -13.86
C SER A 311 2.74 17.38 -12.69
N PRO A 312 2.67 16.16 -12.13
CA PRO A 312 1.77 15.83 -11.02
C PRO A 312 2.05 16.72 -9.81
N ASN A 313 1.01 17.34 -9.25
CA ASN A 313 1.14 18.20 -8.06
C ASN A 313 1.17 17.37 -6.77
N PHE A 314 2.36 16.97 -6.34
CA PHE A 314 2.54 16.21 -5.08
C PHE A 314 2.35 17.05 -3.81
N LYS A 315 2.22 18.38 -3.91
CA LYS A 315 2.04 19.30 -2.79
C LYS A 315 0.60 19.39 -2.31
N LYS A 316 -0.36 18.92 -3.10
CA LYS A 316 -1.79 18.89 -2.77
C LYS A 316 -2.26 17.45 -2.78
N ARG A 317 -2.52 16.87 -1.59
CA ARG A 317 -2.86 15.45 -1.44
C ARG A 317 -4.27 15.26 -0.91
N MET A 318 -5.01 14.33 -1.51
CA MET A 318 -6.31 13.89 -1.03
C MET A 318 -6.15 12.57 -0.27
N VAL A 319 -6.78 12.45 0.90
CA VAL A 319 -6.87 11.17 1.62
C VAL A 319 -8.09 10.40 1.14
N SER A 320 -7.88 9.13 0.78
CA SER A 320 -8.95 8.24 0.35
C SER A 320 -8.82 6.87 1.02
N LEU A 321 -9.91 6.12 1.05
CA LEU A 321 -9.90 4.69 1.36
C LEU A 321 -9.55 3.95 0.07
N TRP A 322 -8.63 2.99 0.13
CA TRP A 322 -8.14 2.25 -1.02
C TRP A 322 -8.32 0.76 -0.82
N LEU A 323 -8.65 0.06 -1.91
CA LEU A 323 -8.77 -1.39 -1.97
C LEU A 323 -7.56 -1.98 -2.74
N LEU A 324 -6.88 -2.95 -2.13
CA LEU A 324 -5.68 -3.57 -2.71
C LEU A 324 -5.53 -5.06 -2.33
N ASP A 325 -4.46 -5.67 -2.84
CA ASP A 325 -4.06 -7.09 -2.70
C ASP A 325 -5.11 -8.09 -3.21
N PHE A 326 -5.06 -8.37 -4.51
CA PHE A 326 -6.01 -9.27 -5.18
C PHE A 326 -5.41 -10.65 -5.50
N ASP A 327 -4.26 -10.99 -4.91
CA ASP A 327 -3.48 -12.18 -5.28
C ASP A 327 -4.12 -13.50 -4.82
N ALA A 328 -4.98 -13.46 -3.80
CA ALA A 328 -5.73 -14.61 -3.28
C ALA A 328 -7.18 -14.71 -3.77
N CYS A 329 -7.70 -13.66 -4.41
CA CYS A 329 -9.05 -13.64 -4.96
C CYS A 329 -9.28 -14.74 -6.00
N THR A 330 -10.46 -15.36 -5.95
CA THR A 330 -10.90 -16.31 -6.97
C THR A 330 -12.34 -16.06 -7.39
N SER A 331 -12.75 -16.59 -8.56
CA SER A 331 -14.11 -16.38 -9.05
C SER A 331 -15.13 -17.19 -8.24
N ILE A 332 -16.32 -16.63 -8.03
CA ILE A 332 -17.44 -17.29 -7.34
C ILE A 332 -18.60 -17.58 -8.29
N THR A 333 -19.35 -18.63 -8.00
CA THR A 333 -20.62 -18.95 -8.66
C THR A 333 -21.77 -18.10 -8.12
N MET A 334 -22.75 -17.74 -8.94
CA MET A 334 -23.93 -16.97 -8.50
C MET A 334 -25.01 -17.90 -7.93
N ASN A 335 -24.65 -18.65 -6.88
CA ASN A 335 -25.51 -19.56 -6.14
C ASN A 335 -25.03 -19.69 -4.69
N THR A 336 -25.65 -20.58 -3.91
CA THR A 336 -25.30 -20.82 -2.50
C THR A 336 -23.84 -21.24 -2.29
N ALA A 337 -23.23 -21.99 -3.23
CA ALA A 337 -21.81 -22.36 -3.10
C ALA A 337 -20.89 -21.14 -3.18
N GLY A 338 -21.18 -20.19 -4.08
CA GLY A 338 -20.42 -18.95 -4.16
C GLY A 338 -20.66 -18.04 -2.96
N VAL A 339 -21.88 -18.02 -2.39
CA VAL A 339 -22.16 -17.36 -1.10
C VAL A 339 -21.28 -17.94 0.00
N GLN A 340 -21.20 -19.26 0.13
CA GLN A 340 -20.39 -19.93 1.15
C GLN A 340 -18.89 -19.64 0.98
N GLN A 341 -18.42 -19.54 -0.26
CA GLN A 341 -17.03 -19.19 -0.58
C GLN A 341 -16.72 -17.74 -0.23
N ALA A 342 -17.56 -16.78 -0.62
CA ALA A 342 -17.40 -15.38 -0.24
C ALA A 342 -17.48 -15.19 1.29
N ALA A 343 -18.40 -15.89 1.95
CA ALA A 343 -18.48 -15.87 3.41
C ALA A 343 -17.23 -16.47 4.06
N LYS A 344 -16.61 -17.50 3.45
CA LYS A 344 -15.33 -18.04 3.93
C LYS A 344 -14.23 -16.98 3.84
N ALA A 345 -14.10 -16.31 2.70
CA ALA A 345 -13.16 -15.20 2.53
C ALA A 345 -13.38 -14.08 3.55
N PHE A 346 -14.63 -13.71 3.80
CA PHE A 346 -14.98 -12.72 4.84
C PHE A 346 -14.48 -13.13 6.23
N MET A 347 -14.68 -14.40 6.61
CA MET A 347 -14.25 -14.94 7.90
C MET A 347 -12.72 -15.08 8.02
N GLU A 348 -11.99 -15.21 6.92
CA GLU A 348 -10.52 -15.25 6.92
C GLU A 348 -9.92 -13.83 6.98
N ASN A 349 -10.59 -12.84 6.39
CA ASN A 349 -10.24 -11.41 6.44
C ASN A 349 -10.82 -10.69 7.67
N ASP A 350 -11.38 -11.45 8.61
CA ASP A 350 -12.17 -11.03 9.76
C ASP A 350 -11.63 -9.80 10.53
N PRO A 351 -10.32 -9.58 10.76
CA PRO A 351 -9.83 -8.37 11.45
C PRO A 351 -10.23 -7.05 10.79
N TYR A 352 -10.40 -7.04 9.46
CA TYR A 352 -10.64 -5.82 8.69
C TYR A 352 -12.09 -5.33 8.80
N TYR A 353 -13.05 -6.25 8.78
CA TYR A 353 -14.47 -5.91 8.62
C TYR A 353 -15.22 -5.80 9.95
N PRO A 354 -16.23 -4.92 10.06
CA PRO A 354 -17.18 -4.96 11.17
C PRO A 354 -17.81 -6.34 11.33
N ARG A 355 -18.16 -6.74 12.55
CA ARG A 355 -18.63 -8.10 12.87
C ARG A 355 -19.85 -8.07 13.78
N PRO A 356 -20.82 -8.98 13.59
CA PRO A 356 -21.92 -9.15 14.53
C PRO A 356 -21.46 -9.89 15.79
N TYR A 357 -22.26 -9.80 16.86
CA TYR A 357 -22.10 -10.53 18.12
C TYR A 357 -20.76 -10.27 18.85
N SER A 358 -20.22 -9.08 18.66
CA SER A 358 -19.05 -8.52 19.34
C SER A 358 -19.28 -8.28 20.85
N ASN A 359 -20.54 -8.16 21.29
CA ASN A 359 -20.91 -7.68 22.64
C ASN A 359 -20.36 -6.28 22.94
N ASP A 360 -20.22 -5.43 21.92
CA ASP A 360 -19.73 -4.07 22.02
C ASP A 360 -20.59 -3.15 21.15
N ASP A 361 -21.29 -2.20 21.77
CA ASP A 361 -22.29 -1.36 21.08
C ASP A 361 -21.73 -0.62 19.87
N TYR A 362 -20.47 -0.15 19.96
CA TYR A 362 -19.83 0.56 18.85
C TYR A 362 -19.55 -0.38 17.68
N MET A 363 -19.04 -1.58 17.93
CA MET A 363 -18.80 -2.57 16.88
C MET A 363 -20.09 -3.12 16.28
N GLU A 364 -21.14 -3.32 17.10
CA GLU A 364 -22.47 -3.71 16.61
C GLU A 364 -23.08 -2.63 15.70
N HIS A 365 -22.94 -1.36 16.06
CA HIS A 365 -23.36 -0.23 15.22
C HIS A 365 -22.66 -0.25 13.85
N LEU A 366 -21.33 -0.45 13.83
CA LEU A 366 -20.58 -0.56 12.57
C LEU A 366 -21.02 -1.77 11.74
N TRP A 367 -21.34 -2.90 12.36
CA TRP A 367 -21.90 -4.06 11.66
C TRP A 367 -23.27 -3.76 11.04
N GLN A 368 -24.13 -3.05 11.74
CA GLN A 368 -25.43 -2.63 11.20
C GLN A 368 -25.24 -1.74 9.97
N ILE A 369 -24.36 -0.74 10.03
CA ILE A 369 -24.07 0.11 8.88
C ILE A 369 -23.52 -0.69 7.71
N PHE A 370 -22.53 -1.53 7.98
CA PHE A 370 -21.90 -2.36 6.97
C PHE A 370 -22.92 -3.26 6.26
N SER A 371 -23.70 -4.02 7.03
CA SER A 371 -24.67 -4.99 6.49
C SER A 371 -25.79 -4.31 5.69
N HIS A 372 -26.31 -3.16 6.17
CA HIS A 372 -27.30 -2.38 5.43
C HIS A 372 -26.75 -1.84 4.10
N SER A 373 -25.56 -1.21 4.13
CA SER A 373 -24.94 -0.65 2.91
C SER A 373 -24.62 -1.74 1.90
N TYR A 374 -24.04 -2.85 2.36
CA TYR A 374 -23.71 -4.01 1.53
C TYR A 374 -24.94 -4.52 0.78
N VAL A 375 -26.04 -4.77 1.50
CA VAL A 375 -27.29 -5.26 0.89
C VAL A 375 -27.90 -4.23 -0.05
N ALA A 376 -27.88 -2.94 0.32
CA ALA A 376 -28.42 -1.88 -0.52
C ALA A 376 -27.67 -1.76 -1.87
N THR A 377 -26.34 -1.78 -1.83
CA THR A 377 -25.50 -1.73 -3.03
C THR A 377 -25.61 -3.02 -3.84
N ALA A 378 -25.56 -4.17 -3.19
CA ALA A 378 -25.70 -5.46 -3.85
C ALA A 378 -27.05 -5.61 -4.56
N LYS A 379 -28.16 -5.17 -3.94
CA LYS A 379 -29.50 -5.19 -4.57
C LYS A 379 -29.56 -4.38 -5.86
N LYS A 380 -28.85 -3.24 -5.93
CA LYS A 380 -28.75 -2.43 -7.16
C LYS A 380 -28.01 -3.21 -8.25
N ILE A 381 -26.91 -3.87 -7.89
CA ILE A 381 -26.08 -4.66 -8.83
C ILE A 381 -26.81 -5.91 -9.33
N THR A 382 -27.50 -6.63 -8.44
CA THR A 382 -28.23 -7.86 -8.77
C THR A 382 -29.66 -7.57 -9.23
N ALA A 383 -30.01 -6.32 -9.48
CA ALA A 383 -31.34 -5.98 -9.97
C ALA A 383 -31.59 -6.71 -11.30
N ARG A 384 -32.77 -7.34 -11.43
CA ARG A 384 -33.18 -8.09 -12.63
C ARG A 384 -32.35 -9.34 -12.92
N THR A 385 -31.60 -9.86 -11.95
CA THR A 385 -30.97 -11.18 -12.06
C THR A 385 -31.81 -12.26 -11.34
N THR A 386 -31.61 -13.53 -11.68
CA THR A 386 -32.28 -14.65 -11.01
C THR A 386 -31.74 -14.91 -9.59
N TRP A 387 -30.67 -14.24 -9.18
CA TRP A 387 -29.94 -14.43 -7.92
C TRP A 387 -29.99 -13.20 -6.99
N GLN A 388 -31.02 -12.36 -7.12
CA GLN A 388 -31.22 -11.17 -6.30
C GLN A 388 -31.32 -11.42 -4.79
N SER A 389 -31.56 -12.67 -4.36
CA SER A 389 -31.64 -13.07 -2.95
C SER A 389 -30.28 -13.40 -2.33
N LEU A 390 -29.25 -13.70 -3.14
CA LEU A 390 -27.93 -14.12 -2.63
C LEU A 390 -27.22 -13.09 -1.75
N PRO A 391 -27.33 -11.77 -1.99
CA PRO A 391 -26.73 -10.78 -1.08
C PRO A 391 -27.25 -10.87 0.35
N GLY A 392 -28.55 -11.14 0.53
CA GLY A 392 -29.14 -11.35 1.85
C GLY A 392 -28.65 -12.66 2.48
N GLN A 393 -28.56 -13.73 1.69
CA GLN A 393 -28.01 -15.02 2.14
C GLN A 393 -26.56 -14.89 2.62
N PHE A 394 -25.75 -14.06 1.96
CA PHE A 394 -24.37 -13.79 2.39
C PHE A 394 -24.29 -13.15 3.78
N ILE A 395 -25.11 -12.14 4.08
CA ILE A 395 -25.14 -11.53 5.41
C ILE A 395 -25.62 -12.54 6.47
N GLN A 396 -26.63 -13.34 6.15
CA GLN A 396 -27.13 -14.40 7.05
C GLN A 396 -26.07 -15.48 7.32
N GLU A 397 -25.32 -15.87 6.30
CA GLU A 397 -24.22 -16.85 6.43
C GLU A 397 -23.12 -16.31 7.34
N ILE A 398 -22.73 -15.03 7.20
CA ILE A 398 -21.77 -14.39 8.10
C ILE A 398 -22.27 -14.42 9.55
N GLN A 399 -23.51 -13.97 9.78
CA GLN A 399 -24.11 -13.97 11.13
C GLN A 399 -24.10 -15.38 11.73
N SER A 400 -24.50 -16.38 10.95
CA SER A 400 -24.53 -17.78 11.40
C SER A 400 -23.15 -18.28 11.82
N ARG A 401 -22.10 -17.98 11.04
CA ARG A 401 -20.72 -18.39 11.37
C ARG A 401 -20.16 -17.69 12.61
N PHE A 402 -20.45 -16.41 12.82
CA PHE A 402 -20.04 -15.73 14.06
C PHE A 402 -20.80 -16.22 15.28
N LEU A 403 -22.09 -16.50 15.15
CA LEU A 403 -22.89 -17.06 16.22
C LEU A 403 -22.33 -18.42 16.66
N GLN A 404 -22.05 -19.32 15.71
CA GLN A 404 -21.42 -20.62 16.00
C GLN A 404 -20.06 -20.48 16.69
N ARG A 405 -19.24 -19.49 16.27
CA ARG A 405 -17.94 -19.20 16.91
C ARG A 405 -18.11 -18.68 18.34
N ALA A 406 -19.10 -17.82 18.58
CA ALA A 406 -19.40 -17.29 19.91
C ALA A 406 -19.91 -18.37 20.87
N GLU A 407 -20.79 -19.25 20.39
CA GLU A 407 -21.31 -20.39 21.15
C GLU A 407 -20.20 -21.40 21.48
N SER A 408 -19.35 -21.75 20.50
CA SER A 408 -18.22 -22.65 20.72
C SER A 408 -17.25 -22.13 21.78
N THR A 409 -17.07 -20.81 21.86
CA THR A 409 -16.21 -20.16 22.88
C THR A 409 -16.84 -20.21 24.27
N ARG A 410 -18.17 -20.19 24.38
CA ARG A 410 -18.92 -20.25 25.65
C ARG A 410 -19.08 -21.67 26.18
N SER A 411 -19.14 -22.68 25.31
CA SER A 411 -19.41 -24.08 25.67
C SER A 411 -18.19 -24.86 26.19
N GLY A 412 -17.00 -24.26 26.25
CA GLY A 412 -15.87 -24.83 26.99
C GLY A 412 -15.38 -26.21 26.53
N ASP A 413 -15.45 -26.53 25.23
CA ASP A 413 -14.94 -27.81 24.74
C ASP A 413 -13.41 -27.76 24.62
N ASN A 414 -12.75 -28.15 25.71
CA ASN A 414 -11.30 -28.32 25.83
C ASN A 414 -10.88 -29.63 25.12
N ARG A 415 -11.11 -29.71 23.81
CA ARG A 415 -10.44 -30.68 22.95
C ARG A 415 -9.28 -29.98 22.26
N PRO A 416 -8.04 -30.49 22.34
CA PRO A 416 -6.97 -29.96 21.52
C PRO A 416 -7.26 -30.37 20.07
N THR A 417 -8.04 -29.56 19.36
CA THR A 417 -7.92 -29.53 17.91
C THR A 417 -6.51 -29.05 17.62
N ALA A 418 -5.66 -29.97 17.17
CA ALA A 418 -4.40 -29.69 16.53
C ALA A 418 -4.65 -28.95 15.20
N THR A 419 -5.16 -27.74 15.32
CA THR A 419 -5.15 -26.67 14.33
C THR A 419 -4.88 -25.40 15.15
N SER A 420 -3.72 -25.39 15.80
CA SER A 420 -2.97 -24.16 16.00
C SER A 420 -2.65 -23.61 14.61
N ASN A 421 -3.64 -23.00 13.95
CA ASN A 421 -3.35 -22.03 12.93
C ASN A 421 -2.77 -20.84 13.69
N MET A 422 -1.44 -20.89 13.83
CA MET A 422 -0.63 -19.73 13.54
C MET A 422 -1.20 -19.10 12.27
N SER A 423 -2.13 -18.19 12.45
CA SER A 423 -2.32 -17.09 11.53
C SER A 423 -0.98 -16.35 11.61
N LEU A 424 -0.09 -16.75 10.71
CA LEU A 424 0.98 -15.91 10.22
C LEU A 424 0.30 -14.67 9.64
N GLY A 425 -0.06 -13.73 10.51
CA GLY A 425 0.18 -12.35 10.20
C GLY A 425 1.66 -12.28 9.86
N ARG A 426 2.01 -12.30 8.58
CA ARG A 426 3.37 -11.99 8.13
C ARG A 426 3.57 -10.48 8.35
N GLY A 427 3.85 -10.17 9.61
CA GLY A 427 4.27 -8.88 10.14
C GLY A 427 5.27 -9.16 11.27
N GLU A 428 6.54 -9.18 10.87
CA GLU A 428 7.77 -8.87 11.63
C GLU A 428 8.18 -9.69 12.88
N SER A 429 9.36 -10.31 12.78
CA SER A 429 10.50 -9.99 13.67
C SER A 429 11.82 -10.33 12.96
N SER A 430 12.51 -9.30 12.47
CA SER A 430 13.91 -9.41 12.05
C SER A 430 14.78 -9.32 13.30
N GLN A 431 15.30 -10.45 13.77
CA GLN A 431 16.41 -10.47 14.71
C GLN A 431 17.73 -10.37 13.93
N HIS A 432 18.27 -9.16 13.82
CA HIS A 432 19.70 -8.98 13.57
C HIS A 432 20.44 -8.92 14.92
N ARG A 433 21.06 -10.03 15.30
CA ARG A 433 22.17 -10.02 16.26
C ARG A 433 23.43 -9.52 15.55
N GLY A 434 23.65 -8.20 15.59
CA GLY A 434 24.99 -7.65 15.47
C GLY A 434 25.78 -7.97 16.73
N ARG A 435 26.90 -8.69 16.61
CA ARG A 435 27.88 -8.81 17.70
C ARG A 435 28.63 -7.47 17.82
N PRO A 436 28.73 -6.86 19.01
CA PRO A 436 29.66 -5.76 19.22
C PRO A 436 31.07 -6.31 19.36
N ILE A 437 31.99 -5.71 18.61
CA ILE A 437 33.41 -5.70 18.91
C ILE A 437 33.59 -4.76 20.11
N SER A 438 34.07 -5.29 21.23
CA SER A 438 34.61 -4.48 22.31
C SER A 438 35.93 -5.09 22.76
N GLY A 439 37.02 -4.38 22.47
CA GLY A 439 38.32 -4.63 23.05
C GLY A 439 38.41 -4.11 24.49
N GLN A 440 39.51 -4.54 25.11
CA GLN A 440 40.16 -4.03 26.31
C GLN A 440 39.76 -4.59 27.70
N SER A 441 40.70 -5.39 28.19
CA SER A 441 41.50 -5.16 29.42
C SER A 441 41.09 -5.84 30.74
N ARG A 442 41.93 -6.84 31.07
CA ARG A 442 42.59 -7.13 32.36
C ARG A 442 41.79 -7.02 33.67
N ARG A 443 41.70 -8.17 34.36
CA ARG A 443 42.23 -8.48 35.72
C ARG A 443 41.78 -9.91 36.09
N ALA A 444 42.66 -10.89 36.14
CA ALA A 444 43.51 -11.29 37.27
C ALA A 444 42.73 -11.84 38.49
N ARG A 445 42.84 -13.17 38.68
CA ARG A 445 42.65 -14.05 39.86
C ARG A 445 42.20 -15.40 39.30
N GLY A 446 42.82 -16.56 39.54
CA GLY A 446 43.77 -16.99 40.54
C GLY A 446 43.35 -18.43 40.90
N GLU A 447 44.32 -19.37 40.89
CA GLU A 447 44.23 -20.70 41.55
C GLU A 447 43.28 -21.72 40.91
N GLN A 448 43.51 -23.04 40.88
CA GLN A 448 44.58 -23.91 41.36
C GLN A 448 44.39 -25.29 40.68
N ARG A 449 45.51 -26.00 40.45
CA ARG A 449 45.73 -27.46 40.52
C ARG A 449 44.87 -28.45 39.71
N GLY A 450 45.58 -29.42 39.10
CA GLY A 450 45.09 -30.81 39.05
C GLY A 450 45.43 -31.68 37.84
N THR A 451 46.72 -31.83 37.53
CA THR A 451 47.43 -33.12 37.30
C THR A 451 46.78 -34.36 36.65
N ARG A 452 47.64 -35.02 35.83
CA ARG A 452 47.67 -36.43 35.36
C ARG A 452 46.62 -36.79 34.31
N GLY A 453 46.91 -37.50 33.23
CA GLY A 453 48.01 -38.32 32.71
C GLY A 453 47.36 -39.07 31.52
N GLY A 454 47.96 -39.28 30.34
CA GLY A 454 49.22 -39.93 30.03
C GLY A 454 48.89 -41.23 29.31
N ARG A 455 49.08 -41.31 27.98
CA ARG A 455 49.59 -42.51 27.28
C ARG A 455 49.73 -42.28 25.78
N VAL A 456 50.73 -42.96 25.24
CA VAL A 456 51.39 -42.79 23.97
C VAL A 456 51.26 -44.09 23.18
N THR A 457 50.96 -43.96 21.87
CA THR A 457 51.27 -44.83 20.71
C THR A 457 50.56 -46.18 20.52
N PRO A 458 50.68 -46.82 19.32
CA PRO A 458 50.56 -46.29 17.95
C PRO A 458 49.79 -47.24 17.00
N SER A 459 49.58 -46.86 15.74
CA SER A 459 49.98 -47.64 14.53
C SER A 459 49.13 -47.32 13.29
N ASN A 460 49.84 -47.24 12.16
CA ASN A 460 49.49 -47.71 10.80
C ASN A 460 48.18 -47.21 10.16
N SER A 461 48.10 -46.83 8.88
CA SER A 461 49.04 -46.88 7.76
C SER A 461 48.36 -46.28 6.52
N ARG A 462 49.20 -45.95 5.52
CA ARG A 462 48.92 -45.77 4.08
C ARG A 462 48.28 -44.44 3.64
N THR A 463 49.06 -43.48 3.12
CA THR A 463 49.63 -43.37 1.75
C THR A 463 48.62 -43.44 0.60
N ARG A 464 48.36 -42.28 -0.03
CA ARG A 464 48.74 -42.01 -1.41
C ARG A 464 48.64 -40.50 -1.69
N GLY A 465 49.74 -39.94 -2.15
CA GLY A 465 49.82 -38.60 -2.71
C GLY A 465 50.77 -38.62 -3.91
N SER A 466 50.90 -37.45 -4.54
CA SER A 466 51.76 -37.09 -5.67
C SER A 466 51.29 -37.52 -7.06
N LYS A 467 51.43 -36.72 -8.13
CA LYS A 467 52.03 -35.38 -8.30
C LYS A 467 51.73 -34.84 -9.72
N ASP A 468 51.89 -33.53 -9.83
CA ASP A 468 52.08 -32.69 -11.02
C ASP A 468 53.04 -33.22 -12.11
N GLN A 469 52.84 -32.82 -13.38
CA GLN A 469 53.65 -31.76 -14.06
C GLN A 469 53.49 -31.73 -15.61
N ARG A 470 53.35 -30.49 -16.14
CA ARG A 470 53.90 -29.89 -17.40
C ARG A 470 53.42 -30.51 -18.75
N SER A 471 53.22 -29.79 -19.87
CA SER A 471 53.98 -28.68 -20.51
C SER A 471 53.18 -28.06 -21.69
N ASN A 472 53.45 -26.79 -22.02
CA ASN A 472 53.11 -26.01 -23.25
C ASN A 472 54.16 -26.28 -24.38
N PRO A 473 54.19 -25.62 -25.57
CA PRO A 473 53.20 -24.90 -26.42
C PRO A 473 53.34 -25.24 -27.96
N ASP A 474 52.60 -24.55 -28.86
CA ASP A 474 52.94 -24.14 -30.27
C ASP A 474 51.65 -23.56 -30.92
N GLU A 475 51.49 -22.28 -31.29
CA GLU A 475 52.07 -21.40 -32.34
C GLU A 475 51.47 -21.51 -33.78
N HIS A 476 51.15 -20.31 -34.32
CA HIS A 476 50.82 -19.90 -35.71
C HIS A 476 49.42 -20.28 -36.29
N SER A 477 48.66 -19.42 -36.99
CA SER A 477 49.00 -18.29 -37.86
C SER A 477 47.80 -17.33 -38.11
N THR A 478 48.16 -16.15 -38.61
CA THR A 478 47.45 -14.87 -38.85
C THR A 478 46.62 -14.76 -40.14
N SER A 479 45.47 -14.07 -40.06
CA SER A 479 44.84 -12.96 -40.86
C SER A 479 45.19 -12.71 -42.37
N PRO A 480 44.60 -11.69 -43.03
CA PRO A 480 43.20 -11.48 -43.45
C PRO A 480 43.09 -11.12 -44.97
N ARG A 481 41.88 -11.05 -45.55
CA ARG A 481 41.67 -10.35 -46.84
C ARG A 481 40.41 -9.49 -46.87
N SER A 482 40.63 -8.20 -47.07
CA SER A 482 39.65 -7.19 -47.49
C SER A 482 39.63 -7.04 -49.02
N ARG A 483 38.46 -6.84 -49.63
CA ARG A 483 38.10 -5.68 -50.50
C ARG A 483 36.91 -5.99 -51.43
N LYS A 484 35.98 -5.01 -51.44
CA LYS A 484 35.25 -4.40 -52.58
C LYS A 484 34.90 -5.30 -53.78
N ASP A 485 33.63 -5.34 -54.19
CA ASP A 485 33.11 -4.36 -55.17
C ASP A 485 31.56 -4.42 -55.34
N ARG A 486 31.06 -3.34 -55.96
CA ARG A 486 29.73 -3.01 -56.54
C ARG A 486 28.97 -4.22 -57.14
N GLY A 487 27.65 -4.27 -57.29
CA GLY A 487 26.58 -3.28 -57.39
C GLY A 487 25.53 -3.77 -58.41
N ARG A 488 24.30 -3.24 -58.31
CA ARG A 488 23.16 -3.32 -59.27
C ARG A 488 22.45 -4.66 -59.49
N GLY A 489 21.11 -4.60 -59.44
CA GLY A 489 20.26 -5.36 -60.36
C GLY A 489 18.89 -5.75 -59.84
N ARG A 490 17.90 -4.89 -60.15
CA ARG A 490 16.45 -5.16 -60.15
C ARG A 490 16.06 -6.59 -60.56
N ARG A 491 15.11 -7.19 -59.84
CA ARG A 491 13.72 -7.38 -60.29
C ARG A 491 12.83 -7.70 -59.10
#